data_AF-A0A971V4B5-F1
#
_entry.id   AF-A0A971V4B5-F1
#
_cell.length_a   1.000
_cell.length_b   1.000
_cell.length_c   1.000
_cell.angle_alpha   90.00
_cell.angle_beta   90.00
_cell.angle_gamma   90.00
#
_symmetry.space_group_name_H-M   'P 1'
#
loop_
_entity.id
_entity.type
_entity.pdbx_description
1 polymer ?
#
loop_
_entity_poly.entity_id
_entity_poly.type
_entity_poly.pdbx_seq_one_letter_code
_entity_poly.pdbx_strand_id
1 'polypeptide(L)'
;MEEKITNTTFENLDRVKLQRMLQIKQQYEKGDLSVDEAKRRMKNEVGRISPEEFAATEQLLKDEDPDECRNEDVRTMLEIFEGLIQPDDPGLPYGHPIDAYLRENSKMKELLLQGDELAQKPFILNPWLELMEQIIQYKIHFSRKQNQLYSALERQGFDRPSTTMWVYDDEIRDEMNNALDLLKNGNADADSFLGLYKPMAVDLRDLMEKEELILYPTSLKLIPKEEFEEMKSGDREIGFFLIDMPDYNRHGSAEAVKPAVSEQTGLMDDLTALLAKYGQNIETETKDKVLDVAEGKLTLDQINLLFRHLPVDISFVDENDLVKFYTDTEHRVFPRSKGVIGREVRNCHPPKSLYLVEEIIEKFRSGEQSKAEFWINKPGRFIYIVYVAVRDKDGTFRGVMEMMQDCTHIRQLEGER
;
A
#
# COMPACT_ATOMS: atom_id res chain seq x y z
N MET A 1 -16.91 -3.99 -19.56
CA MET A 1 -17.10 -5.44 -19.38
C MET A 1 -15.70 -5.98 -19.20
N GLU A 2 -15.18 -5.88 -17.97
CA GLU A 2 -13.81 -6.27 -17.65
C GLU A 2 -13.73 -7.79 -17.76
N GLU A 3 -12.87 -8.27 -18.67
CA GLU A 3 -12.42 -9.66 -18.64
C GLU A 3 -11.70 -9.85 -17.30
N LYS A 4 -12.39 -10.48 -16.34
CA LYS A 4 -11.72 -11.03 -15.16
C LYS A 4 -10.62 -11.95 -15.69
N ILE A 5 -9.37 -11.55 -15.49
CA ILE A 5 -8.20 -12.38 -15.75
C ILE A 5 -8.36 -13.61 -14.86
N THR A 6 -8.91 -14.69 -15.41
CA THR A 6 -8.99 -15.97 -14.72
C THR A 6 -7.60 -16.57 -14.75
N ASN A 7 -6.95 -16.56 -13.60
CA ASN A 7 -5.65 -17.19 -13.42
C ASN A 7 -5.73 -18.69 -13.75
N THR A 8 -5.01 -19.11 -14.78
CA THR A 8 -4.99 -20.50 -15.27
C THR A 8 -4.28 -21.48 -14.33
N THR A 9 -3.59 -20.97 -13.30
CA THR A 9 -2.85 -21.78 -12.32
C THR A 9 -3.76 -22.77 -11.57
N PHE A 10 -5.02 -22.40 -11.33
CA PHE A 10 -5.97 -23.25 -10.61
C PHE A 10 -6.75 -24.23 -11.51
N GLU A 11 -6.69 -24.08 -12.84
CA GLU A 11 -7.47 -24.91 -13.77
C GLU A 11 -7.00 -26.38 -13.81
N ASN A 12 -5.73 -26.62 -13.46
CA ASN A 12 -5.10 -27.93 -13.48
C ASN A 12 -5.16 -28.69 -12.15
N LEU A 13 -5.77 -28.11 -11.11
CA LEU A 13 -5.87 -28.76 -9.80
C LEU A 13 -6.96 -29.86 -9.76
N ASP A 14 -6.76 -30.87 -8.93
CA ASP A 14 -7.71 -31.98 -8.75
C ASP A 14 -9.00 -31.47 -8.10
N ARG A 15 -10.02 -31.21 -8.93
CA ARG A 15 -11.31 -30.70 -8.48
C ARG A 15 -12.03 -31.64 -7.51
N VAL A 16 -11.85 -32.95 -7.61
CA VAL A 16 -12.48 -33.91 -6.70
C VAL A 16 -11.85 -33.78 -5.32
N LYS A 17 -10.53 -33.63 -5.28
CA LYS A 17 -9.78 -33.38 -4.05
C LYS A 17 -10.17 -32.06 -3.40
N LEU A 18 -10.22 -30.96 -4.17
CA LEU A 18 -10.65 -29.64 -3.68
C LEU A 18 -12.08 -29.66 -3.11
N GLN A 19 -13.01 -30.30 -3.82
CA GLN A 19 -14.39 -30.47 -3.31
C GLN A 19 -14.44 -31.29 -2.03
N ARG A 20 -13.56 -32.30 -1.89
CA ARG A 20 -13.51 -33.11 -0.68
C ARG A 20 -12.95 -32.32 0.50
N MET A 21 -11.90 -31.53 0.27
CA MET A 21 -11.34 -30.61 1.27
C MET A 21 -12.43 -29.64 1.76
N LEU A 22 -13.10 -28.98 0.81
CA LEU A 22 -14.20 -28.06 1.08
C LEU A 22 -15.31 -28.68 1.92
N GLN A 23 -15.73 -29.89 1.57
CA GLN A 23 -16.79 -30.59 2.30
C GLN A 23 -16.41 -30.89 3.75
N ILE A 24 -15.17 -31.35 3.99
CA ILE A 24 -14.71 -31.66 5.34
C ILE A 24 -14.63 -30.36 6.17
N LYS A 25 -14.13 -29.26 5.57
CA LYS A 25 -14.06 -27.94 6.21
C LYS A 25 -15.46 -27.43 6.60
N GLN A 26 -16.41 -27.43 5.68
CA GLN A 26 -17.79 -26.97 5.96
C GLN A 26 -18.50 -27.83 7.02
N GLN A 27 -18.24 -29.14 7.06
CA GLN A 27 -18.79 -30.01 8.11
C GLN A 27 -18.20 -29.70 9.48
N TYR A 28 -16.92 -29.33 9.52
CA TYR A 28 -16.28 -28.88 10.75
C TYR A 28 -16.85 -27.54 11.24
N GLU A 29 -16.96 -26.54 10.37
CA GLU A 29 -17.48 -25.20 10.72
C GLU A 29 -18.93 -25.23 11.20
N LYS A 30 -19.75 -26.13 10.64
CA LYS A 30 -21.14 -26.35 11.08
C LYS A 30 -21.25 -27.11 12.40
N GLY A 31 -20.12 -27.59 12.95
CA GLY A 31 -20.06 -28.40 14.17
C GLY A 31 -20.47 -29.86 13.97
N ASP A 32 -20.58 -30.34 12.73
CA ASP A 32 -20.92 -31.74 12.42
C ASP A 32 -19.72 -32.69 12.69
N LEU A 33 -18.49 -32.15 12.70
CA LEU A 33 -17.26 -32.89 13.00
C LEU A 33 -16.50 -32.21 14.16
N SER A 34 -15.87 -33.01 15.00
CA SER A 34 -14.81 -32.50 15.90
C SER A 34 -13.52 -32.24 15.12
N VAL A 35 -12.61 -31.42 15.68
CA VAL A 35 -11.28 -31.15 15.11
C VAL A 35 -10.54 -32.45 14.81
N ASP A 36 -10.50 -33.39 15.76
CA ASP A 36 -9.81 -34.68 15.61
C ASP A 36 -10.38 -35.52 14.47
N GLU A 37 -11.70 -35.52 14.30
CA GLU A 37 -12.36 -36.25 13.23
C GLU A 37 -12.11 -35.57 11.87
N ALA A 38 -12.15 -34.25 11.81
CA ALA A 38 -11.82 -33.49 10.61
C ALA A 38 -10.35 -33.72 10.19
N LYS A 39 -9.40 -33.65 11.12
CA LYS A 39 -7.97 -33.98 10.92
C LYS A 39 -7.81 -35.39 10.34
N ARG A 40 -8.47 -36.38 10.94
CA ARG A 40 -8.42 -37.78 10.50
C ARG A 40 -8.97 -37.96 9.09
N ARG A 41 -10.09 -37.30 8.76
CA ARG A 41 -10.71 -37.38 7.44
C ARG A 41 -9.88 -36.68 6.38
N MET A 42 -9.34 -35.49 6.66
CA MET A 42 -8.40 -34.83 5.75
C MET A 42 -7.20 -35.74 5.44
N LYS A 43 -6.57 -36.31 6.47
CA LYS A 43 -5.42 -37.18 6.28
C LYS A 43 -5.72 -38.44 5.44
N ASN A 44 -6.87 -39.08 5.66
CA ASN A 44 -7.20 -40.35 5.00
C ASN A 44 -7.83 -40.17 3.61
N GLU A 45 -8.60 -39.11 3.42
CA GLU A 45 -9.44 -38.94 2.22
C GLU A 45 -8.85 -37.94 1.23
N VAL A 46 -8.07 -36.96 1.71
CA VAL A 46 -7.41 -35.94 0.88
C VAL A 46 -5.90 -36.21 0.78
N GLY A 47 -5.27 -36.61 1.89
CA GLY A 47 -3.84 -36.89 1.94
C GLY A 47 -2.98 -35.63 1.96
N ARG A 48 -1.86 -35.64 1.23
CA ARG A 48 -0.93 -34.50 1.14
C ARG A 48 -1.57 -33.36 0.35
N ILE A 49 -1.46 -32.13 0.84
CA ILE A 49 -2.07 -30.93 0.26
C ILE A 49 -0.95 -29.97 -0.14
N SER A 50 -1.00 -29.43 -1.36
CA SER A 50 -0.09 -28.36 -1.77
C SER A 50 -0.61 -26.99 -1.33
N PRO A 51 0.25 -25.98 -1.16
CA PRO A 51 -0.18 -24.62 -0.84
C PRO A 51 -1.24 -24.08 -1.81
N GLU A 52 -1.10 -24.39 -3.10
CA GLU A 52 -2.02 -23.93 -4.13
C GLU A 52 -3.38 -24.63 -4.04
N GLU A 53 -3.42 -25.92 -3.66
CA GLU A 53 -4.67 -26.65 -3.44
C GLU A 53 -5.43 -26.10 -2.22
N PHE A 54 -4.71 -25.76 -1.15
CA PHE A 54 -5.32 -25.09 0.00
C PHE A 54 -5.89 -23.73 -0.40
N ALA A 55 -5.05 -22.88 -1.01
CA ALA A 55 -5.42 -21.56 -1.47
C ALA A 55 -6.62 -21.58 -2.44
N ALA A 56 -6.65 -22.55 -3.37
CA ALA A 56 -7.77 -22.74 -4.28
C ALA A 56 -9.05 -23.15 -3.55
N THR A 57 -8.95 -24.01 -2.53
CA THR A 57 -10.11 -24.43 -1.73
C THR A 57 -10.73 -23.23 -1.01
N GLU A 58 -9.90 -22.38 -0.39
CA GLU A 58 -10.32 -21.14 0.24
C GLU A 58 -10.94 -20.16 -0.77
N GLN A 59 -10.37 -20.05 -1.96
CA GLN A 59 -10.90 -19.19 -3.02
C GLN A 59 -12.25 -19.68 -3.60
N LEU A 60 -12.50 -21.00 -3.53
CA LEU A 60 -13.72 -21.66 -4.00
C LEU A 60 -14.86 -21.61 -2.98
N LEU A 61 -14.56 -21.44 -1.69
CA LEU A 61 -15.52 -20.91 -0.73
C LEU A 61 -15.88 -19.52 -1.22
N LYS A 62 -17.01 -19.37 -1.89
CA LYS A 62 -17.66 -18.08 -2.09
C LYS A 62 -19.04 -18.23 -1.49
N ASP A 63 -19.13 -17.89 -0.21
CA ASP A 63 -20.40 -17.68 0.45
C ASP A 63 -20.78 -16.21 0.26
N GLU A 64 -22.09 -15.92 0.25
CA GLU A 64 -22.65 -14.60 -0.07
C GLU A 64 -22.52 -13.59 1.09
N ASP A 65 -21.90 -13.97 2.22
CA ASP A 65 -21.77 -13.14 3.42
C ASP A 65 -20.37 -12.48 3.53
N PRO A 66 -20.26 -11.14 3.35
CA PRO A 66 -19.00 -10.42 3.46
C PRO A 66 -18.45 -10.32 4.90
N ASP A 67 -19.23 -10.61 5.94
CA ASP A 67 -18.79 -10.58 7.34
C ASP A 67 -18.31 -11.96 7.85
N GLU A 68 -18.37 -13.02 7.03
CA GLU A 68 -17.96 -14.37 7.43
C GLU A 68 -16.45 -14.46 7.70
N CYS A 69 -15.60 -13.77 6.93
CA CYS A 69 -14.15 -13.75 7.18
C CYS A 69 -13.75 -13.21 8.56
N ARG A 70 -14.61 -12.41 9.21
CA ARG A 70 -14.41 -11.91 10.59
C ARG A 70 -14.87 -12.89 11.67
N ASN A 71 -15.74 -13.83 11.29
CA ASN A 71 -16.35 -14.80 12.20
C ASN A 71 -15.76 -16.20 12.03
N GLU A 72 -14.99 -16.44 10.97
CA GLU A 72 -14.20 -17.64 10.79
C GLU A 72 -13.09 -17.67 11.85
N ASP A 73 -13.04 -18.74 12.62
CA ASP A 73 -11.91 -19.01 13.50
C ASP A 73 -10.72 -19.46 12.64
N VAL A 74 -10.01 -18.49 12.08
CA VAL A 74 -8.84 -18.69 11.21
C VAL A 74 -7.75 -19.51 11.92
N ARG A 75 -7.73 -19.51 13.26
CA ARG A 75 -6.81 -20.33 14.08
C ARG A 75 -7.20 -21.81 14.00
N THR A 76 -8.49 -22.08 14.14
CA THR A 76 -9.04 -23.44 14.17
C THR A 76 -9.15 -24.10 12.78
N MET A 77 -9.31 -23.30 11.71
CA MET A 77 -9.37 -23.83 10.34
C MET A 77 -8.10 -24.60 9.97
N LEU A 78 -6.92 -24.10 10.36
CA LEU A 78 -5.64 -24.68 10.00
C LEU A 78 -5.17 -25.82 10.88
N GLU A 79 -5.72 -25.96 12.09
CA GLU A 79 -5.52 -27.18 12.86
C GLU A 79 -5.85 -28.40 11.99
N ILE A 80 -6.93 -28.36 11.20
CA ILE A 80 -7.34 -29.48 10.33
C ILE A 80 -6.27 -29.84 9.28
N PHE A 81 -5.50 -28.85 8.84
CA PHE A 81 -4.48 -28.99 7.78
C PHE A 81 -3.05 -29.15 8.32
N GLU A 82 -2.88 -29.07 9.63
CA GLU A 82 -1.61 -29.18 10.33
C GLU A 82 -0.87 -30.48 9.94
N GLY A 83 0.36 -30.34 9.43
CA GLY A 83 1.19 -31.46 8.98
C GLY A 83 0.82 -32.09 7.64
N LEU A 84 -0.19 -31.58 6.94
CA LEU A 84 -0.58 -32.04 5.59
C LEU A 84 -0.03 -31.15 4.46
N ILE A 85 0.26 -29.89 4.78
CA ILE A 85 0.83 -28.91 3.85
C ILE A 85 2.35 -29.06 3.82
N GLN A 86 2.92 -29.22 2.62
CA GLN A 86 4.37 -29.31 2.44
C GLN A 86 4.82 -28.29 1.38
N PRO A 87 5.40 -27.16 1.80
CA PRO A 87 5.94 -26.19 0.86
C PRO A 87 7.23 -26.72 0.23
N ASP A 88 7.45 -26.35 -1.03
CA ASP A 88 8.76 -26.50 -1.66
C ASP A 88 9.69 -25.39 -1.15
N ASP A 89 10.99 -25.66 -0.98
CA ASP A 89 11.99 -24.61 -0.73
C ASP A 89 12.29 -23.91 -2.07
N PRO A 90 11.89 -22.63 -2.25
CA PRO A 90 12.02 -21.96 -3.53
C PRO A 90 13.45 -21.47 -3.82
N GLY A 91 14.38 -21.51 -2.86
CA GLY A 91 15.77 -21.08 -3.08
C GLY A 91 15.88 -19.66 -3.65
N LEU A 92 15.17 -18.71 -3.05
CA LEU A 92 15.03 -17.35 -3.59
C LEU A 92 16.33 -16.52 -3.46
N PRO A 93 16.63 -15.65 -4.43
CA PRO A 93 17.79 -14.78 -4.35
C PRO A 93 17.60 -13.70 -3.28
N TYR A 94 18.71 -13.29 -2.65
CA TYR A 94 18.72 -12.18 -1.71
C TYR A 94 18.15 -10.90 -2.35
N GLY A 95 17.16 -10.30 -1.69
CA GLY A 95 16.47 -9.10 -2.18
C GLY A 95 15.23 -9.37 -3.03
N HIS A 96 14.84 -10.64 -3.20
CA HIS A 96 13.50 -10.97 -3.70
C HIS A 96 12.45 -10.55 -2.65
N PRO A 97 11.26 -10.03 -3.04
CA PRO A 97 10.22 -9.63 -2.07
C PRO A 97 9.85 -10.74 -1.08
N ILE A 98 9.60 -11.96 -1.58
CA ILE A 98 9.32 -13.13 -0.72
C ILE A 98 10.51 -13.52 0.19
N ASP A 99 11.77 -13.36 -0.25
CA ASP A 99 12.94 -13.55 0.62
C ASP A 99 12.94 -12.54 1.78
N ALA A 100 12.61 -11.28 1.50
CA ALA A 100 12.52 -10.25 2.53
C ALA A 100 11.48 -10.61 3.59
N TYR A 101 10.27 -11.02 3.18
CA TYR A 101 9.24 -11.48 4.11
C TYR A 101 9.69 -12.67 4.97
N LEU A 102 10.32 -13.69 4.39
CA LEU A 102 10.84 -14.85 5.11
C LEU A 102 11.90 -14.49 6.16
N ARG A 103 12.81 -13.56 5.83
CA ARG A 103 13.84 -13.09 6.76
C ARG A 103 13.25 -12.27 7.90
N GLU A 104 12.22 -11.48 7.63
CA GLU A 104 11.48 -10.75 8.67
C GLU A 104 10.75 -11.69 9.63
N ASN A 105 10.11 -12.74 9.11
CA ASN A 105 9.47 -13.77 9.94
C ASN A 105 10.49 -14.48 10.81
N SER A 106 11.64 -14.83 10.25
CA SER A 106 12.77 -15.38 11.00
C SER A 106 13.19 -14.44 12.13
N LYS A 107 13.27 -13.13 11.85
CA LYS A 107 13.65 -12.13 12.85
C LYS A 107 12.60 -11.97 13.96
N MET A 108 11.32 -11.99 13.62
CA MET A 108 10.24 -11.94 14.60
C MET A 108 10.24 -13.20 15.49
N LYS A 109 10.42 -14.39 14.91
CA LYS A 109 10.56 -15.64 15.68
C LYS A 109 11.69 -15.59 16.70
N GLU A 110 12.83 -14.98 16.37
CA GLU A 110 13.93 -14.74 17.33
C GLU A 110 13.48 -13.86 18.51
N LEU A 111 12.75 -12.77 18.25
CA LEU A 111 12.26 -11.87 19.30
C LEU A 111 11.22 -12.56 20.19
N LEU A 112 10.30 -13.34 19.60
CA LEU A 112 9.31 -14.10 20.36
C LEU A 112 9.97 -15.15 21.25
N LEU A 113 11.03 -15.81 20.78
CA LEU A 113 11.83 -16.72 21.60
C LEU A 113 12.48 -16.00 22.79
N GLN A 114 13.03 -14.80 22.58
CA GLN A 114 13.55 -13.98 23.69
C GLN A 114 12.46 -13.65 24.70
N GLY A 115 11.24 -13.35 24.25
CA GLY A 115 10.11 -13.12 25.15
C GLY A 115 9.68 -14.38 25.89
N ASP A 116 9.72 -15.57 25.27
CA ASP A 116 9.47 -16.83 25.99
C ASP A 116 10.50 -17.05 27.12
N GLU A 117 11.77 -16.72 26.87
CA GLU A 117 12.82 -16.79 27.88
C GLU A 117 12.64 -15.76 29.00
N LEU A 118 12.20 -14.54 28.67
CA LEU A 118 11.87 -13.51 29.66
C LEU A 118 10.67 -13.91 30.52
N ALA A 119 9.67 -14.58 29.94
CA ALA A 119 8.47 -15.03 30.63
C ALA A 119 8.74 -16.10 31.70
N GLN A 120 9.90 -16.76 31.64
CA GLN A 120 10.35 -17.73 32.65
C GLN A 120 11.09 -17.08 33.83
N LYS A 121 11.42 -15.78 33.73
CA LYS A 121 12.16 -15.02 34.74
C LYS A 121 11.20 -14.11 35.53
N PRO A 122 11.61 -13.58 36.69
CA PRO A 122 10.84 -12.55 37.38
C PRO A 122 10.56 -11.37 36.43
N PHE A 123 9.35 -10.86 36.47
CA PHE A 123 8.95 -9.75 35.61
C PHE A 123 9.77 -8.49 35.93
N ILE A 124 10.46 -7.97 34.92
CA ILE A 124 11.18 -6.70 34.97
C ILE A 124 10.72 -5.88 33.77
N LEU A 125 10.24 -4.66 34.03
CA LEU A 125 9.62 -3.80 33.02
C LEU A 125 10.56 -3.48 31.85
N ASN A 126 11.80 -3.04 32.13
CA ASN A 126 12.67 -2.49 31.08
C ASN A 126 13.02 -3.51 29.97
N PRO A 127 13.44 -4.77 30.26
CA PRO A 127 13.67 -5.77 29.22
C PRO A 127 12.44 -6.07 28.36
N TRP A 128 11.26 -6.08 28.97
CA TRP A 128 10.00 -6.28 28.24
C TRP A 128 9.65 -5.09 27.36
N LEU A 129 9.87 -3.87 27.84
CA LEU A 129 9.65 -2.66 27.06
C LEU A 129 10.59 -2.61 25.84
N GLU A 130 11.89 -2.87 26.05
CA GLU A 130 12.89 -2.92 24.96
C GLU A 130 12.57 -4.01 23.92
N LEU A 131 12.08 -5.18 24.35
CA LEU A 131 11.65 -6.24 23.45
C LEU A 131 10.39 -5.82 22.66
N MET A 132 9.38 -5.30 23.34
CA MET A 132 8.13 -4.89 22.71
C MET A 132 8.31 -3.70 21.75
N GLU A 133 9.25 -2.78 22.03
CA GLU A 133 9.63 -1.71 21.12
C GLU A 133 10.31 -2.21 19.84
N GLN A 134 10.94 -3.39 19.88
CA GLN A 134 11.41 -4.06 18.66
C GLN A 134 10.25 -4.77 17.97
N ILE A 135 9.46 -5.58 18.69
CA ILE A 135 8.32 -6.33 18.12
C ILE A 135 7.34 -5.39 17.41
N ILE A 136 7.02 -4.22 17.98
CA ILE A 136 6.04 -3.28 17.42
C ILE A 136 6.40 -2.76 16.02
N GLN A 137 7.69 -2.77 15.67
CA GLN A 137 8.15 -2.33 14.35
C GLN A 137 7.69 -3.29 13.23
N TYR A 138 7.29 -4.52 13.57
CA TYR A 138 6.79 -5.51 12.62
C TYR A 138 5.50 -5.06 11.91
N LYS A 139 4.82 -4.02 12.38
CA LYS A 139 3.73 -3.37 11.62
C LYS A 139 4.13 -2.96 10.21
N ILE A 140 5.41 -2.68 9.96
CA ILE A 140 5.94 -2.38 8.62
C ILE A 140 5.82 -3.58 7.68
N HIS A 141 5.98 -4.80 8.20
CA HIS A 141 5.74 -6.06 7.47
C HIS A 141 4.28 -6.15 7.04
N PHE A 142 3.33 -5.91 7.96
CA PHE A 142 1.90 -5.88 7.64
C PHE A 142 1.59 -4.81 6.58
N SER A 143 2.11 -3.59 6.76
CA SER A 143 1.91 -2.50 5.79
C SER A 143 2.41 -2.89 4.40
N ARG A 144 3.57 -3.53 4.30
CA ARG A 144 4.12 -3.96 3.01
C ARG A 144 3.28 -5.07 2.38
N LYS A 145 2.90 -6.06 3.18
CA LYS A 145 2.05 -7.17 2.74
C LYS A 145 0.69 -6.68 2.24
N GLN A 146 0.04 -5.80 2.99
CA GLN A 146 -1.27 -5.21 2.69
C GLN A 146 -1.25 -4.33 1.43
N ASN A 147 -0.23 -3.47 1.27
CA ASN A 147 -0.20 -2.51 0.17
C ASN A 147 0.52 -3.03 -1.10
N GLN A 148 1.32 -4.09 -1.00
CA GLN A 148 2.10 -4.63 -2.13
C GLN A 148 1.66 -6.06 -2.46
N LEU A 149 1.84 -7.00 -1.53
CA LEU A 149 1.63 -8.43 -1.81
C LEU A 149 0.14 -8.76 -2.06
N TYR A 150 -0.76 -8.27 -1.22
CA TYR A 150 -2.20 -8.50 -1.38
C TYR A 150 -2.74 -7.81 -2.62
N SER A 151 -2.34 -6.56 -2.88
CA SER A 151 -2.71 -5.87 -4.12
C SER A 151 -2.25 -6.62 -5.37
N ALA A 152 -1.07 -7.24 -5.36
CA ALA A 152 -0.60 -8.08 -6.47
C ALA A 152 -1.43 -9.37 -6.60
N LEU A 153 -1.69 -10.08 -5.50
CA LEU A 153 -2.55 -11.28 -5.48
C LEU A 153 -3.97 -11.00 -5.99
N GLU A 154 -4.56 -9.87 -5.60
CA GLU A 154 -5.92 -9.48 -5.98
C GLU A 154 -6.03 -9.19 -7.48
N ARG A 155 -4.99 -8.61 -8.10
CA ARG A 155 -4.92 -8.46 -9.57
C ARG A 155 -4.91 -9.81 -10.28
N GLN A 156 -4.39 -10.84 -9.63
CA GLN A 156 -4.40 -12.22 -10.10
C GLN A 156 -5.73 -12.95 -9.76
N GLY A 157 -6.73 -12.24 -9.24
CA GLY A 157 -8.04 -12.77 -8.89
C GLY A 157 -8.07 -13.56 -7.58
N PHE A 158 -7.06 -13.39 -6.72
CA PHE A 158 -6.91 -14.06 -5.44
C PHE A 158 -7.28 -13.09 -4.28
N ASP A 159 -8.58 -12.96 -4.02
CA ASP A 159 -9.20 -11.88 -3.22
C ASP A 159 -9.65 -12.32 -1.80
N ARG A 160 -10.36 -13.45 -1.68
CA ARG A 160 -10.86 -13.93 -0.37
C ARG A 160 -9.73 -14.26 0.60
N PRO A 161 -8.67 -15.01 0.19
CA PRO A 161 -7.60 -15.34 1.13
C PRO A 161 -6.73 -14.13 1.51
N SER A 162 -6.52 -13.17 0.60
CA SER A 162 -5.83 -11.92 0.95
C SER A 162 -6.63 -11.09 1.96
N THR A 163 -7.96 -11.00 1.77
CA THR A 163 -8.86 -10.30 2.70
C THR A 163 -8.90 -10.95 4.09
N THR A 164 -8.95 -12.28 4.14
CA THR A 164 -8.97 -13.03 5.42
C THR A 164 -7.68 -12.82 6.19
N MET A 165 -6.53 -12.90 5.49
CA MET A 165 -5.24 -12.63 6.11
C MET A 165 -5.08 -11.17 6.52
N TRP A 166 -5.68 -10.22 5.79
CA TRP A 166 -5.70 -8.81 6.18
C TRP A 166 -6.40 -8.60 7.52
N VAL A 167 -7.58 -9.19 7.71
CA VAL A 167 -8.30 -9.11 8.99
C VAL A 167 -7.43 -9.65 10.13
N TYR A 168 -6.75 -10.78 9.90
CA TYR A 168 -5.89 -11.37 10.91
C TYR A 168 -4.65 -10.50 11.24
N ASP A 169 -4.07 -9.83 10.23
CA ASP A 169 -3.01 -8.84 10.45
C ASP A 169 -3.45 -7.68 11.34
N ASP A 170 -4.67 -7.18 11.11
CA ASP A 170 -5.23 -6.06 11.85
C ASP A 170 -5.52 -6.46 13.30
N GLU A 171 -6.05 -7.67 13.54
CA GLU A 171 -6.25 -8.22 14.89
C GLU A 171 -4.93 -8.34 15.67
N ILE A 172 -3.90 -8.94 15.05
CA ILE A 172 -2.58 -9.10 15.68
C ILE A 172 -1.93 -7.73 15.92
N ARG A 173 -2.09 -6.78 14.99
CA ARG A 173 -1.60 -5.40 15.17
C ARG A 173 -2.20 -4.75 16.41
N ASP A 174 -3.49 -4.96 16.65
CA ASP A 174 -4.19 -4.44 17.83
C ASP A 174 -3.74 -5.14 19.11
N GLU A 175 -3.54 -6.45 19.10
CA GLU A 175 -2.93 -7.18 20.22
C GLU A 175 -1.54 -6.64 20.58
N MET A 176 -0.70 -6.38 19.57
CA MET A 176 0.64 -5.79 19.76
C MET A 176 0.58 -4.38 20.36
N ASN A 177 -0.37 -3.54 19.89
CA ASN A 177 -0.62 -2.22 20.46
C ASN A 177 -0.99 -2.31 21.93
N ASN A 178 -1.99 -3.14 22.25
CA ASN A 178 -2.50 -3.30 23.60
C ASN A 178 -1.41 -3.78 24.57
N ALA A 179 -0.57 -4.74 24.14
CA ALA A 179 0.54 -5.22 24.95
C ALA A 179 1.61 -4.14 25.21
N LEU A 180 1.98 -3.35 24.20
CA LEU A 180 2.97 -2.27 24.36
C LEU A 180 2.42 -1.11 25.21
N ASP A 181 1.17 -0.70 24.98
CA ASP A 181 0.53 0.39 25.71
C ASP A 181 0.39 0.08 27.19
N LEU A 182 0.10 -1.19 27.54
CA LEU A 182 0.07 -1.63 28.93
C LEU A 182 1.43 -1.41 29.62
N LEU A 183 2.54 -1.74 28.95
CA LEU A 183 3.89 -1.51 29.47
C LEU A 183 4.20 -0.01 29.61
N LYS A 184 3.82 0.81 28.63
CA LYS A 184 4.10 2.27 28.63
C LYS A 184 3.32 3.04 29.68
N ASN A 185 2.08 2.62 29.96
CA ASN A 185 1.19 3.32 30.90
C ASN A 185 1.55 3.08 32.39
N GLY A 186 2.56 2.26 32.69
CA GLY A 186 3.11 2.09 34.04
C GLY A 186 2.22 1.33 35.03
N ASN A 187 1.07 0.81 34.57
CA ASN A 187 0.14 -0.02 35.35
C ASN A 187 0.30 -1.53 35.09
N ALA A 188 1.34 -1.95 34.38
CA ALA A 188 1.59 -3.35 34.06
C ALA A 188 2.10 -4.12 35.30
N ASP A 189 1.31 -5.06 35.79
CA ASP A 189 1.80 -6.16 36.61
C ASP A 189 2.13 -7.38 35.72
N ALA A 190 2.85 -8.34 36.27
CA ALA A 190 3.33 -9.49 35.52
C ALA A 190 2.20 -10.32 34.89
N ASP A 191 1.10 -10.51 35.63
CA ASP A 191 0.00 -11.38 35.20
C ASP A 191 -0.82 -10.68 34.12
N SER A 192 -1.11 -9.38 34.28
CA SER A 192 -1.85 -8.62 33.26
C SER A 192 -1.07 -8.51 31.94
N PHE A 193 0.23 -8.23 31.99
CA PHE A 193 1.05 -8.16 30.77
C PHE A 193 1.23 -9.53 30.12
N LEU A 194 1.61 -10.56 30.87
CA LEU A 194 1.80 -11.90 30.29
C LEU A 194 0.49 -12.51 29.79
N GLY A 195 -0.65 -12.09 30.35
CA GLY A 195 -1.99 -12.43 29.85
C GLY A 195 -2.27 -11.88 28.45
N LEU A 196 -1.67 -10.75 28.05
CA LEU A 196 -1.75 -10.21 26.68
C LEU A 196 -0.62 -10.73 25.79
N TYR A 197 0.60 -10.78 26.30
CA TYR A 197 1.77 -11.19 25.52
C TYR A 197 1.68 -12.62 25.03
N LYS A 198 1.25 -13.57 25.88
CA LYS A 198 1.24 -15.00 25.52
C LYS A 198 0.28 -15.31 24.36
N PRO A 199 -0.99 -14.87 24.36
CA PRO A 199 -1.87 -15.00 23.20
C PRO A 199 -1.28 -14.34 21.94
N MET A 200 -0.87 -13.08 22.04
CA MET A 200 -0.26 -12.34 20.93
C MET A 200 0.95 -13.09 20.31
N ALA A 201 1.81 -13.67 21.15
CA ALA A 201 2.96 -14.42 20.68
C ALA A 201 2.57 -15.76 20.01
N VAL A 202 1.47 -16.39 20.44
CA VAL A 202 0.90 -17.55 19.73
C VAL A 202 0.38 -17.12 18.37
N ASP A 203 -0.36 -16.01 18.31
CA ASP A 203 -0.99 -15.53 17.09
C ASP A 203 0.01 -15.01 16.06
N LEU A 204 1.07 -14.33 16.49
CA LEU A 204 2.19 -13.97 15.61
C LEU A 204 2.87 -15.21 15.01
N ARG A 205 3.09 -16.27 15.81
CA ARG A 205 3.70 -17.51 15.30
C ARG A 205 2.80 -18.21 14.30
N ASP A 206 1.52 -18.28 14.63
CA ASP A 206 0.50 -18.85 13.75
C ASP A 206 0.43 -18.08 12.43
N LEU A 207 0.31 -16.75 12.45
CA LEU A 207 0.37 -15.92 11.24
C LEU A 207 1.62 -16.20 10.39
N MET A 208 2.81 -16.19 10.99
CA MET A 208 4.05 -16.44 10.25
C MET A 208 4.11 -17.85 9.65
N GLU A 209 3.57 -18.85 10.34
CA GLU A 209 3.47 -20.21 9.82
C GLU A 209 2.52 -20.27 8.62
N LYS A 210 1.36 -19.60 8.70
CA LYS A 210 0.41 -19.47 7.58
C LYS A 210 1.05 -18.83 6.37
N GLU A 211 1.81 -17.78 6.60
CA GLU A 211 2.51 -17.07 5.55
C GLU A 211 3.53 -17.95 4.83
N GLU A 212 4.37 -18.63 5.60
CA GLU A 212 5.45 -19.47 5.09
C GLU A 212 4.94 -20.75 4.40
N LEU A 213 3.90 -21.37 4.96
CA LEU A 213 3.35 -22.63 4.43
C LEU A 213 2.39 -22.43 3.26
N ILE A 214 1.66 -21.31 3.22
CA ILE A 214 0.52 -21.12 2.32
C ILE A 214 0.67 -19.87 1.46
N LEU A 215 0.75 -18.70 2.10
CA LEU A 215 0.68 -17.42 1.39
C LEU A 215 1.85 -17.27 0.41
N TYR A 216 3.08 -17.38 0.88
CA TYR A 216 4.27 -17.12 0.07
C TYR A 216 4.47 -18.14 -1.05
N PRO A 217 4.30 -19.47 -0.83
CA PRO A 217 4.34 -20.43 -1.93
C PRO A 217 3.26 -20.15 -2.97
N THR A 218 2.05 -19.80 -2.55
CA THR A 218 0.95 -19.43 -3.46
C THR A 218 1.30 -18.16 -4.24
N SER A 219 1.85 -17.13 -3.58
CA SER A 219 2.29 -15.90 -4.24
C SER A 219 3.32 -16.17 -5.33
N LEU A 220 4.30 -17.06 -5.09
CA LEU A 220 5.32 -17.41 -6.08
C LEU A 220 4.76 -18.13 -7.32
N LYS A 221 3.59 -18.77 -7.20
CA LYS A 221 2.92 -19.44 -8.31
C LYS A 221 2.01 -18.51 -9.09
N LEU A 222 1.32 -17.60 -8.40
CA LEU A 222 0.31 -16.73 -9.00
C LEU A 222 0.89 -15.44 -9.57
N ILE A 223 1.90 -14.86 -8.93
CA ILE A 223 2.46 -13.56 -9.30
C ILE A 223 3.62 -13.76 -10.29
N PRO A 224 3.57 -13.15 -11.48
CA PRO A 224 4.67 -13.17 -12.43
C PRO A 224 5.94 -12.53 -11.86
N LYS A 225 7.10 -12.98 -12.34
CA LYS A 225 8.40 -12.47 -11.86
C LYS A 225 8.55 -10.96 -12.08
N GLU A 226 8.00 -10.44 -13.17
CA GLU A 226 8.04 -9.02 -13.51
C GLU A 226 7.30 -8.15 -12.49
N GLU A 227 6.16 -8.63 -11.98
CA GLU A 227 5.36 -7.93 -10.97
C GLU A 227 6.09 -7.90 -9.62
N PHE A 228 6.83 -8.97 -9.26
CA PHE A 228 7.73 -8.94 -8.09
C PHE A 228 8.87 -7.92 -8.24
N GLU A 229 9.36 -7.65 -9.44
CA GLU A 229 10.37 -6.60 -9.66
C GLU A 229 9.78 -5.20 -9.49
N GLU A 230 8.54 -4.98 -9.95
CA GLU A 230 7.81 -3.71 -9.76
C GLU A 230 7.51 -3.44 -8.28
N MET A 231 7.16 -4.47 -7.50
CA MET A 231 6.91 -4.35 -6.06
C MET A 231 8.11 -3.81 -5.28
N LYS A 232 9.35 -4.06 -5.73
CA LYS A 232 10.57 -3.69 -4.98
C LYS A 232 10.68 -2.20 -4.69
N SER A 233 10.19 -1.31 -5.55
CA SER A 233 10.23 0.13 -5.27
C SER A 233 9.23 0.53 -4.20
N GLY A 234 8.00 -0.01 -4.25
CA GLY A 234 6.98 0.21 -3.23
C GLY A 234 7.38 -0.40 -1.88
N ASP A 235 7.95 -1.60 -1.89
CA ASP A 235 8.51 -2.27 -0.72
C ASP A 235 9.55 -1.40 0.01
N ARG A 236 10.40 -0.69 -0.75
CA ARG A 236 11.43 0.21 -0.20
C ARG A 236 10.88 1.51 0.36
N GLU A 237 9.83 2.04 -0.24
CA GLU A 237 9.16 3.24 0.25
C GLU A 237 8.47 2.98 1.59
N ILE A 238 7.86 1.81 1.73
CA ILE A 238 7.25 1.36 2.98
C ILE A 238 8.32 1.01 4.02
N GLY A 239 9.31 0.18 3.63
CA GLY A 239 10.43 -0.25 4.45
C GLY A 239 10.38 -1.71 4.91
N PHE A 240 11.34 -2.09 5.76
CA PHE A 240 11.58 -3.47 6.18
C PHE A 240 11.77 -3.60 7.69
N PHE A 241 11.31 -4.72 8.23
CA PHE A 241 11.37 -5.04 9.64
C PHE A 241 12.73 -5.65 10.02
N LEU A 242 13.62 -4.84 10.61
CA LEU A 242 14.85 -5.32 11.25
C LEU A 242 15.70 -6.27 10.39
N ILE A 243 15.66 -6.09 9.07
CA ILE A 243 16.48 -6.81 8.10
C ILE A 243 17.17 -5.81 7.17
N ASP A 244 18.33 -6.21 6.67
CA ASP A 244 18.99 -5.48 5.59
C ASP A 244 18.40 -5.89 4.24
N MET A 245 18.50 -4.97 3.27
CA MET A 245 18.16 -5.20 1.88
C MET A 245 19.34 -4.84 0.99
N PRO A 246 19.50 -5.48 -0.18
CA PRO A 246 20.61 -5.14 -1.06
C PRO A 246 20.55 -3.68 -1.52
N ASP A 247 21.70 -3.01 -1.42
CA ASP A 247 21.91 -1.68 -1.96
C ASP A 247 21.78 -1.73 -3.49
N TYR A 248 20.61 -1.37 -3.99
CA TYR A 248 20.51 -0.95 -5.39
C TYR A 248 20.95 0.51 -5.41
N ASN A 249 22.25 0.71 -5.63
CA ASN A 249 22.75 2.00 -6.05
C ASN A 249 21.89 2.50 -7.22
N ARG A 250 21.29 3.69 -7.08
CA ARG A 250 20.76 4.51 -8.21
C ARG A 250 21.91 5.01 -9.14
N HIS A 251 22.93 4.18 -9.35
CA HIS A 251 24.09 4.43 -10.19
C HIS A 251 24.47 3.17 -10.98
N GLY A 252 23.46 2.45 -11.48
CA GLY A 252 23.60 1.53 -12.60
C GLY A 252 22.76 2.10 -13.73
N SER A 253 23.41 2.56 -14.79
CA SER A 253 22.76 2.89 -16.06
C SER A 253 21.70 1.84 -16.38
N ALA A 254 20.46 2.28 -16.57
CA ALA A 254 19.45 1.50 -17.24
C ALA A 254 19.98 1.17 -18.64
N GLU A 255 20.63 0.02 -18.79
CA GLU A 255 20.67 -0.65 -20.07
C GLU A 255 19.23 -1.05 -20.35
N ALA A 256 18.54 -0.14 -21.02
CA ALA A 256 17.26 -0.39 -21.64
C ALA A 256 17.43 -1.63 -22.52
N VAL A 257 16.85 -2.75 -22.07
CA VAL A 257 16.59 -3.89 -22.93
C VAL A 257 15.69 -3.38 -24.04
N LYS A 258 16.30 -3.13 -25.21
CA LYS A 258 15.57 -2.78 -26.42
C LYS A 258 14.67 -3.97 -26.79
N PRO A 259 13.35 -3.79 -26.92
CA PRO A 259 12.52 -4.80 -27.54
C PRO A 259 12.96 -4.93 -29.00
N ALA A 260 13.19 -6.16 -29.45
CA ALA A 260 13.42 -6.45 -30.85
C ALA A 260 12.18 -6.02 -31.65
N VAL A 261 12.32 -4.96 -32.44
CA VAL A 261 11.29 -4.43 -33.33
C VAL A 261 11.13 -5.41 -34.49
N SER A 262 9.97 -6.08 -34.55
CA SER A 262 9.47 -6.66 -35.79
C SER A 262 9.09 -5.53 -36.75
N GLU A 263 9.77 -5.46 -37.89
CA GLU A 263 9.70 -4.43 -38.95
C GLU A 263 8.36 -4.36 -39.70
N GLN A 264 7.25 -4.01 -39.04
CA GLN A 264 5.96 -3.81 -39.73
C GLN A 264 5.20 -2.51 -39.40
N THR A 265 5.72 -1.61 -38.55
CA THR A 265 5.00 -0.39 -38.14
C THR A 265 5.27 0.87 -38.99
N GLY A 266 6.28 0.87 -39.86
CA GLY A 266 6.70 2.08 -40.59
C GLY A 266 5.71 2.62 -41.64
N LEU A 267 4.76 1.80 -42.11
CA LEU A 267 3.81 2.24 -43.14
C LEU A 267 2.61 2.99 -42.55
N MET A 268 2.24 2.68 -41.30
CA MET A 268 1.06 3.27 -40.65
C MET A 268 1.37 4.68 -40.13
N ASP A 269 2.58 4.91 -39.62
CA ASP A 269 3.01 6.23 -39.12
C ASP A 269 3.21 7.23 -40.26
N ASP A 270 3.77 6.79 -41.39
CA ASP A 270 3.89 7.63 -42.60
C ASP A 270 2.52 7.93 -43.23
N LEU A 271 1.56 6.99 -43.15
CA LEU A 271 0.19 7.21 -43.62
C LEU A 271 -0.58 8.17 -42.70
N THR A 272 -0.41 8.07 -41.38
CA THR A 272 -0.99 8.98 -40.39
C THR A 272 -0.41 10.40 -40.53
N ALA A 273 0.90 10.54 -40.80
CA ALA A 273 1.53 11.82 -41.06
C ALA A 273 1.07 12.46 -42.40
N LEU A 274 0.78 11.64 -43.42
CA LEU A 274 0.24 12.12 -44.70
C LEU A 274 -1.23 12.57 -44.57
N LEU A 275 -2.03 11.84 -43.78
CA LEU A 275 -3.44 12.15 -43.52
C LEU A 275 -3.59 13.43 -42.67
N ALA A 276 -2.69 13.67 -41.72
CA ALA A 276 -2.63 14.91 -40.93
C ALA A 276 -2.33 16.16 -41.77
N LYS A 277 -1.70 16.00 -42.94
CA LYS A 277 -1.33 17.12 -43.83
C LYS A 277 -2.45 17.53 -44.79
N TYR A 278 -3.46 16.68 -45.02
CA TYR A 278 -4.56 16.90 -45.96
C TYR A 278 -5.91 16.40 -45.41
N GLY A 279 -6.43 17.01 -44.36
CA GLY A 279 -7.80 16.70 -43.91
C GLY A 279 -8.24 17.57 -42.75
N GLN A 280 -9.26 18.40 -42.97
CA GLN A 280 -9.82 19.33 -41.99
C GLN A 280 -10.43 18.61 -40.77
N ASN A 281 -10.33 19.31 -39.62
CA ASN A 281 -11.09 19.14 -38.37
C ASN A 281 -10.86 17.83 -37.60
N ILE A 282 -9.93 17.87 -36.63
CA ILE A 282 -9.92 16.95 -35.49
C ILE A 282 -10.17 17.76 -34.20
N GLU A 283 -11.43 18.06 -33.95
CA GLU A 283 -11.94 18.09 -32.58
C GLU A 283 -12.47 16.67 -32.31
N THR A 284 -11.75 15.81 -31.56
CA THR A 284 -12.25 14.61 -30.80
C THR A 284 -11.16 13.57 -30.45
N GLU A 285 -10.00 13.92 -29.87
CA GLU A 285 -9.08 12.89 -29.34
C GLU A 285 -8.48 13.16 -27.94
N THR A 286 -8.76 14.28 -27.29
CA THR A 286 -8.04 14.65 -26.05
C THR A 286 -8.71 14.28 -24.73
N LYS A 287 -9.97 13.84 -24.70
CA LYS A 287 -10.69 13.57 -23.43
C LYS A 287 -10.40 12.20 -22.82
N ASP A 288 -10.21 11.18 -23.64
CA ASP A 288 -10.10 9.78 -23.16
C ASP A 288 -8.66 9.25 -23.12
N LYS A 289 -7.66 10.09 -23.39
CA LYS A 289 -6.26 9.68 -23.26
C LYS A 289 -5.88 9.56 -21.78
N VAL A 290 -5.56 8.34 -21.36
CA VAL A 290 -4.95 8.08 -20.04
C VAL A 290 -3.50 8.58 -20.06
N LEU A 291 -3.16 9.39 -19.05
CA LEU A 291 -1.83 9.95 -18.83
C LEU A 291 -1.16 9.20 -17.68
N ASP A 292 0.08 8.77 -17.89
CA ASP A 292 0.92 8.28 -16.80
C ASP A 292 1.41 9.48 -15.96
N VAL A 293 1.08 9.49 -14.67
CA VAL A 293 1.65 10.39 -13.66
C VAL A 293 2.69 9.62 -12.85
N ALA A 294 3.44 10.30 -11.98
CA ALA A 294 4.54 9.66 -11.22
C ALA A 294 4.06 8.41 -10.46
N GLU A 295 2.91 8.52 -9.77
CA GLU A 295 2.30 7.43 -9.02
C GLU A 295 0.83 7.26 -9.43
N GLY A 296 0.61 6.65 -10.61
CA GLY A 296 -0.72 6.28 -11.10
C GLY A 296 -1.00 6.67 -12.55
N LYS A 297 -2.25 6.44 -12.96
CA LYS A 297 -2.71 6.67 -14.34
C LYS A 297 -4.08 7.34 -14.33
N LEU A 298 -4.20 8.50 -14.96
CA LEU A 298 -5.41 9.32 -14.93
C LEU A 298 -5.69 9.95 -16.29
N THR A 299 -6.95 10.10 -16.67
CA THR A 299 -7.32 10.95 -17.81
C THR A 299 -7.22 12.44 -17.44
N LEU A 300 -7.10 13.30 -18.44
CA LEU A 300 -7.12 14.76 -18.22
C LEU A 300 -8.40 15.22 -17.52
N ASP A 301 -9.54 14.59 -17.83
CA ASP A 301 -10.82 14.89 -17.18
C ASP A 301 -10.82 14.50 -15.70
N GLN A 302 -10.24 13.35 -15.33
CA GLN A 302 -10.07 12.96 -13.93
C GLN A 302 -9.16 13.92 -13.17
N ILE A 303 -8.04 14.35 -13.76
CA ILE A 303 -7.13 15.35 -13.18
C ILE A 303 -7.88 16.67 -12.90
N ASN A 304 -8.68 17.14 -13.86
CA ASN A 304 -9.50 18.34 -13.68
C ASN A 304 -10.55 18.18 -12.58
N LEU A 305 -11.16 16.99 -12.45
CA LEU A 305 -12.11 16.70 -11.38
C LEU A 305 -11.46 16.69 -10.01
N LEU A 306 -10.28 16.06 -9.86
CA LEU A 306 -9.53 16.09 -8.61
C LEU A 306 -9.24 17.53 -8.18
N PHE A 307 -8.69 18.35 -9.08
CA PHE A 307 -8.40 19.76 -8.80
C PHE A 307 -9.62 20.61 -8.42
N ARG A 308 -10.82 20.29 -8.93
CA ARG A 308 -12.06 20.97 -8.53
C ARG A 308 -12.56 20.60 -7.15
N HIS A 309 -12.25 19.38 -6.68
CA HIS A 309 -12.74 18.84 -5.41
C HIS A 309 -11.70 18.87 -4.29
N LEU A 310 -10.50 19.39 -4.56
CA LEU A 310 -9.53 19.60 -3.49
C LEU A 310 -10.11 20.53 -2.41
N PRO A 311 -9.90 20.22 -1.11
CA PRO A 311 -10.37 21.07 0.00
C PRO A 311 -9.49 22.31 0.21
N VAL A 312 -8.61 22.61 -0.75
CA VAL A 312 -7.68 23.73 -0.76
C VAL A 312 -7.67 24.38 -2.14
N ASP A 313 -7.39 25.68 -2.17
CA ASP A 313 -7.15 26.40 -3.40
C ASP A 313 -5.67 26.35 -3.76
N ILE A 314 -5.35 26.00 -5.00
CA ILE A 314 -3.97 25.99 -5.50
C ILE A 314 -3.86 27.00 -6.65
N SER A 315 -2.79 27.79 -6.67
CA SER A 315 -2.34 28.52 -7.85
C SER A 315 -0.89 28.13 -8.17
N PHE A 316 -0.55 28.01 -9.45
CA PHE A 316 0.81 27.70 -9.88
C PHE A 316 1.33 28.76 -10.86
N VAL A 317 2.53 29.24 -10.56
CA VAL A 317 3.31 30.17 -11.38
C VAL A 317 4.56 29.43 -11.85
N ASP A 318 4.85 29.46 -13.14
CA ASP A 318 5.98 28.71 -13.72
C ASP A 318 7.34 29.37 -13.48
N GLU A 319 8.39 28.74 -13.99
CA GLU A 319 9.77 29.24 -13.93
C GLU A 319 9.98 30.62 -14.61
N ASN A 320 9.02 31.07 -15.41
CA ASN A 320 9.01 32.37 -16.11
C ASN A 320 8.13 33.42 -15.40
N ASP A 321 7.72 33.16 -14.16
CA ASP A 321 6.87 34.03 -13.34
C ASP A 321 5.46 34.26 -13.94
N LEU A 322 4.99 33.36 -14.81
CA LEU A 322 3.67 33.40 -15.44
C LEU A 322 2.69 32.47 -14.73
N VAL A 323 1.49 32.97 -14.45
CA VAL A 323 0.42 32.14 -13.87
C VAL A 323 -0.03 31.09 -14.90
N LYS A 324 0.13 29.80 -14.58
CA LYS A 324 -0.25 28.69 -15.48
C LYS A 324 -1.53 28.00 -15.08
N PHE A 325 -1.83 27.99 -13.78
CA PHE A 325 -2.91 27.17 -13.26
C PHE A 325 -3.48 27.77 -11.98
N TYR A 326 -4.78 27.56 -11.78
CA TYR A 326 -5.44 27.72 -10.50
C TYR A 326 -6.58 26.70 -10.39
N THR A 327 -6.93 26.28 -9.16
CA THR A 327 -8.11 25.44 -8.92
C THR A 327 -9.39 26.28 -8.92
N ASP A 328 -10.41 25.78 -9.63
CA ASP A 328 -11.74 26.40 -9.70
C ASP A 328 -12.70 25.70 -8.74
N THR A 329 -12.36 25.70 -7.45
CA THR A 329 -13.18 25.10 -6.37
C THR A 329 -14.47 25.89 -6.14
N GLU A 330 -15.49 25.24 -5.58
CA GLU A 330 -16.78 25.89 -5.29
C GLU A 330 -16.68 26.96 -4.18
N HIS A 331 -15.79 26.75 -3.20
CA HIS A 331 -15.66 27.57 -1.99
C HIS A 331 -14.31 28.27 -1.89
N ARG A 332 -13.93 29.01 -2.93
CA ARG A 332 -12.65 29.73 -2.97
C ARG A 332 -12.48 30.75 -1.84
N VAL A 333 -11.28 30.78 -1.28
CA VAL A 333 -10.81 31.79 -0.32
C VAL A 333 -10.66 33.15 -0.99
N PHE A 334 -10.09 33.17 -2.20
CA PHE A 334 -9.97 34.38 -3.03
C PHE A 334 -10.46 34.12 -4.46
N PRO A 335 -11.27 35.02 -5.03
CA PRO A 335 -11.74 34.86 -6.40
C PRO A 335 -10.57 34.97 -7.39
N ARG A 336 -10.58 34.10 -8.41
CA ARG A 336 -9.70 34.15 -9.59
C ARG A 336 -10.58 34.20 -10.83
N SER A 337 -10.06 34.79 -11.91
CA SER A 337 -10.73 34.83 -13.21
C SER A 337 -9.86 34.16 -14.25
N LYS A 338 -10.47 33.59 -15.30
CA LYS A 338 -9.74 32.93 -16.40
C LYS A 338 -8.69 33.83 -17.07
N GLY A 339 -8.90 35.15 -17.05
CA GLY A 339 -7.97 36.13 -17.62
C GLY A 339 -6.64 36.29 -16.85
N VAL A 340 -6.46 35.62 -15.70
CA VAL A 340 -5.19 35.61 -14.98
C VAL A 340 -4.15 34.66 -15.60
N ILE A 341 -4.59 33.65 -16.35
CA ILE A 341 -3.69 32.67 -16.96
C ILE A 341 -2.79 33.37 -18.01
N GLY A 342 -1.48 33.14 -17.92
CA GLY A 342 -0.47 33.78 -18.75
C GLY A 342 -0.05 35.18 -18.29
N ARG A 343 -0.65 35.71 -17.21
CA ARG A 343 -0.25 37.00 -16.64
C ARG A 343 0.98 36.84 -15.75
N GLU A 344 1.89 37.81 -15.78
CA GLU A 344 3.00 37.87 -14.83
C GLU A 344 2.50 38.06 -13.39
N VAL A 345 3.09 37.33 -12.46
CA VAL A 345 2.74 37.34 -11.03
C VAL A 345 2.84 38.73 -10.40
N ARG A 346 3.82 39.54 -10.85
CA ARG A 346 4.03 40.93 -10.42
C ARG A 346 2.79 41.79 -10.66
N ASN A 347 2.12 41.57 -11.78
CA ASN A 347 0.93 42.33 -12.16
C ASN A 347 -0.33 41.87 -11.40
N CYS A 348 -0.28 40.74 -10.70
CA CYS A 348 -1.41 40.19 -9.94
C CYS A 348 -1.50 40.75 -8.51
N HIS A 349 -0.50 41.51 -8.06
CA HIS A 349 -0.38 41.98 -6.68
C HIS A 349 -0.40 43.52 -6.59
N PRO A 350 -0.95 44.11 -5.51
CA PRO A 350 -0.84 45.54 -5.25
C PRO A 350 0.62 46.01 -5.12
N PRO A 351 0.96 47.26 -5.50
CA PRO A 351 2.34 47.77 -5.42
C PRO A 351 2.99 47.65 -4.05
N LYS A 352 2.19 47.79 -2.98
CA LYS A 352 2.65 47.72 -1.58
C LYS A 352 3.14 46.33 -1.14
N SER A 353 2.80 45.26 -1.86
CA SER A 353 3.19 43.87 -1.53
C SER A 353 4.11 43.26 -2.58
N LEU A 354 4.38 43.98 -3.66
CA LEU A 354 5.15 43.49 -4.80
C LEU A 354 6.58 43.12 -4.42
N TYR A 355 7.22 43.92 -3.56
CA TYR A 355 8.58 43.65 -3.10
C TYR A 355 8.70 42.33 -2.32
N LEU A 356 7.70 41.96 -1.51
CA LEU A 356 7.70 40.68 -0.79
C LEU A 356 7.57 39.51 -1.76
N VAL A 357 6.72 39.64 -2.78
CA VAL A 357 6.51 38.58 -3.78
C VAL A 357 7.81 38.32 -4.55
N GLU A 358 8.49 39.37 -4.98
CA GLU A 358 9.77 39.26 -5.68
C GLU A 358 10.86 38.66 -4.80
N GLU A 359 10.95 39.09 -3.54
CA GLU A 359 11.92 38.53 -2.59
C GLU A 359 11.69 37.03 -2.37
N ILE A 360 10.43 36.60 -2.21
CA ILE A 360 10.10 35.18 -2.02
C ILE A 360 10.47 34.37 -3.26
N ILE A 361 10.12 34.85 -4.46
CA ILE A 361 10.45 34.15 -5.71
C ILE A 361 11.96 34.01 -5.87
N GLU A 362 12.73 35.07 -5.58
CA GLU A 362 14.19 35.03 -5.71
C GLU A 362 14.81 34.05 -4.71
N LYS A 363 14.37 34.06 -3.45
CA LYS A 363 14.81 33.09 -2.43
C LYS A 363 14.47 31.66 -2.80
N PHE A 364 13.33 31.45 -3.46
CA PHE A 364 12.94 30.13 -3.97
C PHE A 364 13.79 29.73 -5.16
N ARG A 365 14.08 30.66 -6.08
CA ARG A 365 14.89 30.39 -7.25
C ARG A 365 16.34 30.06 -6.88
N SER A 366 16.93 30.80 -5.93
CA SER A 366 18.29 30.60 -5.44
C SER A 366 18.48 29.36 -4.56
N GLY A 367 17.39 28.84 -3.99
CA GLY A 367 17.45 27.73 -3.03
C GLY A 367 17.64 28.15 -1.58
N GLU A 368 17.70 29.45 -1.29
CA GLU A 368 17.76 29.98 0.08
C GLU A 368 16.55 29.56 0.90
N GLN A 369 15.37 29.48 0.27
CA GLN A 369 14.13 29.09 0.92
C GLN A 369 13.33 28.16 0.00
N SER A 370 12.55 27.24 0.59
CA SER A 370 11.65 26.35 -0.19
C SER A 370 10.17 26.47 0.20
N LYS A 371 9.88 27.22 1.26
CA LYS A 371 8.54 27.37 1.82
C LYS A 371 8.38 28.73 2.51
N ALA A 372 7.26 29.42 2.29
CA ALA A 372 6.88 30.63 2.99
C ALA A 372 5.41 30.56 3.40
N GLU A 373 5.10 30.91 4.66
CA GLU A 373 3.77 30.73 5.23
C GLU A 373 3.21 32.05 5.75
N PHE A 374 1.90 32.23 5.57
CA PHE A 374 1.16 33.38 6.04
C PHE A 374 -0.19 32.93 6.57
N TRP A 375 -0.75 33.69 7.50
CA TRP A 375 -2.12 33.49 7.94
C TRP A 375 -2.84 34.82 8.08
N ILE A 376 -4.14 34.81 7.77
CA ILE A 376 -5.00 35.98 7.86
C ILE A 376 -6.13 35.65 8.82
N ASN A 377 -6.20 36.40 9.92
CA ASN A 377 -7.31 36.37 10.85
C ASN A 377 -8.36 37.40 10.40
N LYS A 378 -9.51 36.92 9.90
CA LYS A 378 -10.70 37.74 9.66
C LYS A 378 -11.79 37.39 10.69
N PRO A 379 -12.74 38.29 10.97
CA PRO A 379 -13.89 37.93 11.82
C PRO A 379 -14.59 36.67 11.28
N GLY A 380 -14.57 35.60 12.08
CA GLY A 380 -15.18 34.31 11.76
C GLY A 380 -14.45 33.46 10.69
N ARG A 381 -13.24 33.85 10.25
CA ARG A 381 -12.45 33.07 9.29
C ARG A 381 -10.95 33.08 9.59
N PHE A 382 -10.33 31.90 9.60
CA PHE A 382 -8.89 31.73 9.64
C PHE A 382 -8.39 31.20 8.31
N ILE A 383 -7.67 32.04 7.57
CA ILE A 383 -7.12 31.67 6.26
C ILE A 383 -5.64 31.36 6.43
N TYR A 384 -5.24 30.17 6.02
CA TYR A 384 -3.85 29.75 5.93
C TYR A 384 -3.38 29.82 4.46
N ILE A 385 -2.19 30.35 4.22
CA ILE A 385 -1.59 30.51 2.90
C ILE A 385 -0.15 30.00 2.97
N VAL A 386 0.22 29.11 2.05
CA VAL A 386 1.59 28.62 1.92
C VAL A 386 2.06 28.71 0.49
N TYR A 387 3.28 29.21 0.31
CA TYR A 387 4.01 29.19 -0.95
C TYR A 387 5.10 28.13 -0.86
N VAL A 388 5.22 27.29 -1.87
CA VAL A 388 6.21 26.22 -1.96
C VAL A 388 6.97 26.36 -3.27
N ALA A 389 8.30 26.24 -3.21
CA ALA A 389 9.15 26.14 -4.39
C ALA A 389 8.94 24.78 -5.06
N VAL A 390 8.47 24.77 -6.30
CA VAL A 390 8.33 23.54 -7.09
C VAL A 390 9.67 23.26 -7.77
N ARG A 391 10.22 22.07 -7.56
CA ARG A 391 11.49 21.63 -8.14
C ARG A 391 11.33 20.27 -8.81
N ASP A 392 12.11 20.02 -9.86
CA ASP A 392 12.20 18.68 -10.47
C ASP A 392 13.16 17.77 -9.70
N LYS A 393 13.34 16.53 -10.20
CA LYS A 393 14.17 15.49 -9.57
C LYS A 393 15.64 15.90 -9.39
N ASP A 394 16.12 16.85 -10.20
CA ASP A 394 17.49 17.36 -10.13
C ASP A 394 17.61 18.60 -9.21
N GLY A 395 16.50 19.02 -8.58
CA GLY A 395 16.44 20.21 -7.72
C GLY A 395 16.29 21.53 -8.48
N THR A 396 16.09 21.48 -9.80
CA THR A 396 15.93 22.68 -10.64
C THR A 396 14.61 23.36 -10.31
N PHE A 397 14.63 24.68 -10.11
CA PHE A 397 13.42 25.46 -9.86
C PHE A 397 12.49 25.47 -11.08
N ARG A 398 11.24 25.03 -10.90
CA ARG A 398 10.19 24.94 -11.92
C ARG A 398 9.02 25.88 -11.66
N GLY A 399 9.07 26.67 -10.60
CA GLY A 399 8.03 27.65 -10.29
C GLY A 399 7.63 27.68 -8.82
N VAL A 400 6.52 28.36 -8.54
CA VAL A 400 5.95 28.52 -7.20
C VAL A 400 4.52 28.01 -7.17
N MET A 401 4.23 27.14 -6.22
CA MET A 401 2.87 26.74 -5.89
C MET A 401 2.39 27.55 -4.68
N GLU A 402 1.28 28.27 -4.84
CA GLU A 402 0.50 28.87 -3.75
C GLU A 402 -0.61 27.89 -3.36
N MET A 403 -0.75 27.56 -2.08
CA MET A 403 -1.91 26.86 -1.53
C MET A 403 -2.60 27.76 -0.49
N MET A 404 -3.93 27.80 -0.51
CA MET A 404 -4.76 28.54 0.44
C MET A 404 -5.85 27.64 1.00
N GLN A 405 -6.11 27.74 2.30
CA GLN A 405 -7.13 26.96 2.98
C GLN A 405 -7.87 27.79 4.03
N ASP A 406 -9.19 27.66 4.09
CA ASP A 406 -9.98 28.11 5.23
C ASP A 406 -9.92 27.04 6.33
N CYS A 407 -9.05 27.24 7.32
CA CYS A 407 -8.87 26.28 8.41
C CYS A 407 -9.81 26.55 9.60
N THR A 408 -10.89 27.32 9.42
CA THR A 408 -11.82 27.65 10.51
C THR A 408 -12.42 26.40 11.14
N HIS A 409 -12.86 25.44 10.31
CA HIS A 409 -13.38 24.15 10.79
C HIS A 409 -12.27 23.31 11.45
N ILE A 410 -11.09 23.24 10.82
CA ILE A 410 -9.95 22.46 11.32
C ILE A 410 -9.54 22.90 12.73
N ARG A 411 -9.55 24.22 13.01
CA ARG A 411 -9.22 24.74 14.35
C ARG A 411 -10.27 24.44 15.43
N GLN A 412 -11.45 23.96 15.05
CA GLN A 412 -12.53 23.57 15.97
C GLN A 412 -12.57 22.06 16.23
N LEU A 413 -11.78 21.27 15.51
CA LEU A 413 -11.73 19.82 15.71
C LEU A 413 -11.06 19.49 17.04
N GLU A 414 -11.70 18.61 17.82
CA GLU A 414 -11.21 18.07 19.08
C GLU A 414 -11.51 16.57 19.15
N GLY A 415 -10.64 15.79 19.80
CA GLY A 415 -10.78 14.34 19.90
C GLY A 415 -10.57 13.59 18.57
N GLU A 416 -10.94 12.31 18.56
CA GLU A 416 -10.96 11.43 17.39
C GLU A 416 -12.43 11.17 17.01
N ARG A 417 -12.71 10.96 15.71
CA ARG A 417 -14.07 10.69 15.22
C ARG A 417 -14.11 9.52 14.26
#